data_AF-A0A935PM52-F1
#
_entry.id   AF-A0A935PM52-F1
#
_cell.length_a   1.000
_cell.length_b   1.000
_cell.length_c   1.000
_cell.angle_alpha   90.00
_cell.angle_beta   90.00
_cell.angle_gamma   90.00
#
_symmetry.space_group_name_H-M   'P 1'
#
loop_
_entity.id
_entity.type
_entity.pdbx_description
1 polymer ?
#
loop_
_entity_poly.entity_id
_entity_poly.type
_entity_poly.pdbx_seq_one_letter_code
_entity_poly.pdbx_strand_id
1 'polypeptide(L)'
;MLYQTRGEKALTLNAYHSLLAMRESIEAAFGGELHWHDLPEKQGCRISAQLEGGWRAPEEEWPDLQDRLVDGLIRLERALKGPVGKLSL
;
A
#
# COMPACT_ATOMS: atom_id res chain seq x y z
N MET A 1 8.59 -20.00 22.48
CA MET A 1 7.59 -19.28 21.66
C MET A 1 7.93 -17.80 21.77
N LEU A 2 8.72 -17.27 20.84
CA LEU A 2 9.22 -15.89 20.87
C LEU A 2 8.13 -14.98 20.28
N TYR A 3 7.47 -14.19 21.14
CA TYR A 3 6.63 -13.08 20.70
C TYR A 3 7.54 -11.96 20.17
N GLN A 4 7.33 -11.56 18.93
CA GLN A 4 8.08 -10.49 18.28
C GLN A 4 8.07 -9.19 19.10
N THR A 5 9.25 -8.57 19.10
CA THR A 5 9.78 -7.61 20.06
C THR A 5 9.48 -6.17 19.66
N ARG A 6 9.19 -5.31 20.65
CA ARG A 6 8.96 -3.85 20.58
C ARG A 6 9.73 -3.03 19.50
N GLY A 7 10.90 -3.48 19.05
CA GLY A 7 11.72 -2.83 18.02
C GLY A 7 11.13 -2.88 16.60
N GLU A 8 10.51 -3.98 16.17
CA GLU A 8 9.95 -4.11 14.81
C GLU A 8 8.76 -3.17 14.57
N LYS A 9 7.98 -2.89 15.63
CA LYS A 9 6.85 -1.95 15.58
C LYS A 9 7.32 -0.52 15.35
N ALA A 10 8.39 -0.09 16.01
CA ALA A 10 8.95 1.25 15.84
C ALA A 10 9.56 1.44 14.44
N LEU A 11 10.24 0.40 13.91
CA LEU A 11 10.77 0.40 12.55
C LEU A 11 9.65 0.51 11.50
N THR A 12 8.59 -0.28 11.65
CA THR A 12 7.42 -0.24 10.75
C THR A 12 6.75 1.13 10.75
N LEU A 13 6.57 1.75 11.92
CA LEU A 13 5.97 3.07 12.04
C LEU A 13 6.86 4.17 11.42
N ASN A 14 8.18 4.11 11.66
CA ASN A 14 9.12 5.06 11.08
C ASN A 14 9.19 4.95 9.54
N ALA A 15 9.18 3.74 9.02
CA ALA A 15 9.10 3.49 7.58
C ALA A 15 7.81 4.07 7.00
N TYR A 16 6.67 3.83 7.65
CA TYR A 16 5.39 4.39 7.23
C TYR A 16 5.37 5.92 7.26
N HIS A 17 5.83 6.56 8.33
CA HIS A 17 5.90 8.02 8.38
C HIS A 17 6.84 8.60 7.31
N SER A 18 7.94 7.91 7.02
CA SER A 18 8.86 8.32 5.95
C SER A 18 8.19 8.23 4.57
N LEU A 19 7.40 7.18 4.32
CA LEU A 19 6.59 7.05 3.10
C LEU A 19 5.47 8.09 3.06
N LEU A 20 4.81 8.37 4.18
CA LEU A 20 3.74 9.36 4.29
C LEU A 20 4.26 10.77 4.01
N ALA A 21 5.50 11.08 4.41
CA ALA A 21 6.15 12.36 4.06
C ALA A 21 6.39 12.51 2.55
N MET A 22 6.44 11.40 1.80
CA MET A 22 6.55 11.38 0.33
C MET A 22 5.20 11.16 -0.36
N ARG A 23 4.07 11.24 0.37
CA ARG A 23 2.72 10.90 -0.10
C ARG A 23 2.39 11.51 -1.46
N GLU A 24 2.56 12.83 -1.62
CA GLU A 24 2.18 13.51 -2.86
C GLU A 24 2.97 12.99 -4.07
N SER A 25 4.26 12.73 -3.91
CA SER A 25 5.09 12.15 -4.97
C SER A 25 4.68 10.71 -5.28
N ILE A 26 4.29 9.93 -4.27
CA ILE A 26 3.86 8.54 -4.42
C ILE A 26 2.50 8.50 -5.13
N GLU A 27 1.53 9.32 -4.72
CA GLU A 27 0.20 9.42 -5.32
C GLU A 27 0.29 9.94 -6.76
N ALA A 28 1.17 10.89 -7.03
CA ALA A 28 1.45 11.35 -8.40
C ALA A 28 2.05 10.24 -9.28
N ALA A 29 3.02 9.47 -8.77
CA ALA A 29 3.61 8.34 -9.49
C ALA A 29 2.63 7.17 -9.66
N PHE A 30 1.78 6.93 -8.65
CA PHE A 30 0.71 5.95 -8.70
C PHE A 30 -0.36 6.39 -9.71
N GLY A 31 -0.62 7.68 -9.85
CA GLY A 31 -1.63 8.27 -10.75
C GLY A 31 -3.03 8.29 -10.13
N GLY A 32 -3.13 8.46 -8.82
CA GLY A 32 -4.39 8.48 -8.06
C GLY A 32 -4.17 8.62 -6.56
N GLU A 33 -5.25 8.75 -5.81
CA GLU A 33 -5.20 8.79 -4.35
C GLU A 33 -4.95 7.38 -3.78
N LEU A 34 -4.15 7.31 -2.72
CA LEU A 34 -3.94 6.09 -1.95
C LEU A 34 -4.55 6.27 -0.56
N HIS A 35 -5.04 5.17 -0.01
CA HIS A 35 -5.50 5.11 1.37
C HIS A 35 -4.33 4.78 2.29
N TRP A 36 -4.07 5.68 3.24
CA TRP A 36 -3.01 5.59 4.23
C TRP A 36 -3.61 5.34 5.60
N HIS A 37 -3.38 4.16 6.16
CA HIS A 37 -3.90 3.78 7.47
C HIS A 37 -2.77 3.45 8.42
N ASP A 38 -2.65 4.23 9.49
CA ASP A 38 -1.96 3.79 10.69
C ASP A 38 -2.90 2.83 11.44
N LEU A 39 -2.49 1.58 11.67
CA LEU A 39 -3.28 0.59 12.40
C LEU A 39 -2.65 0.39 13.78
N PRO A 40 -2.85 1.33 14.73
CA PRO A 40 -2.17 1.32 16.02
C PRO A 40 -2.48 0.06 16.85
N GLU A 41 -3.71 -0.46 16.68
CA GLU A 41 -4.21 -1.67 17.34
C GLU A 41 -3.67 -2.97 16.74
N LYS A 42 -3.34 -2.98 15.44
CA LYS A 42 -2.84 -4.18 14.73
C LYS A 42 -1.33 -4.21 14.54
N GLN A 43 -0.61 -3.28 15.17
CA GLN A 43 0.85 -3.18 15.09
C GLN A 43 1.38 -3.11 13.65
N GLY A 44 0.74 -2.31 12.80
CA GLY A 44 1.18 -2.15 11.41
C GLY A 44 0.62 -0.90 10.77
N CYS A 45 1.07 -0.63 9.55
CA CYS A 45 0.55 0.44 8.72
C CYS A 45 0.16 -0.14 7.36
N ARG A 46 -0.80 0.47 6.68
CA ARG A 46 -1.31 0.00 5.39
C ARG A 46 -1.37 1.16 4.40
N ILE A 47 -0.86 0.89 3.20
CA ILE A 47 -1.03 1.73 2.02
C ILE A 47 -1.82 0.88 1.02
N SER A 48 -2.95 1.38 0.53
CA SER A 48 -3.82 0.62 -0.38
C SER A 48 -4.57 1.51 -1.34
N ALA A 49 -4.90 0.99 -2.53
CA ALA A 49 -5.83 1.62 -3.45
C ALA A 49 -7.18 0.88 -3.39
N GLN A 50 -8.28 1.62 -3.50
CA GLN A 50 -9.61 1.04 -3.65
C GLN A 50 -10.00 1.03 -5.12
N LEU A 51 -10.47 -0.11 -5.60
CA LEU A 51 -11.04 -0.26 -6.93
C LEU A 51 -12.52 -0.57 -6.80
N GLU A 52 -13.31 -0.02 -7.71
CA GLU A 52 -14.75 -0.31 -7.80
C GLU A 52 -15.00 -1.72 -8.34
N GLY A 53 -16.08 -2.34 -7.86
CA GLY A 53 -16.48 -3.70 -8.22
C GLY A 53 -16.14 -4.71 -7.13
N GLY A 54 -15.67 -5.88 -7.54
CA GLY A 54 -15.33 -7.00 -6.66
C GLY A 54 -16.21 -8.21 -6.89
N TRP A 55 -16.24 -9.14 -5.94
CA TRP A 55 -16.86 -10.45 -6.12
C TRP A 55 -18.37 -10.44 -6.41
N ARG A 56 -19.06 -9.32 -6.13
CA ARG A 56 -20.49 -9.14 -6.40
C ARG A 56 -20.78 -8.64 -7.81
N ALA A 57 -19.76 -8.27 -8.58
CA ALA A 57 -19.93 -7.89 -9.97
C ALA A 57 -20.36 -9.10 -10.82
N PRO A 58 -21.09 -8.89 -11.92
CA PRO A 58 -21.37 -9.94 -12.90
C PRO A 58 -20.10 -10.67 -13.31
N GLU A 59 -20.17 -11.99 -13.47
CA GLU A 59 -19.00 -12.83 -13.82
C GLU A 59 -18.38 -12.41 -15.16
N GLU A 60 -19.20 -11.90 -16.07
CA GLU A 60 -18.79 -11.34 -17.36
C GLU A 60 -17.83 -10.14 -17.22
N GLU A 61 -17.90 -9.40 -16.10
CA GLU A 61 -17.02 -8.25 -15.81
C GLU A 61 -15.74 -8.67 -15.07
N TRP A 62 -15.63 -9.92 -14.61
CA TRP A 62 -14.49 -10.37 -13.82
C TRP A 62 -13.14 -10.28 -14.56
N PRO A 63 -13.04 -10.59 -15.87
CA PRO A 63 -11.79 -10.40 -16.60
C PRO A 63 -11.32 -8.93 -16.55
N ASP A 64 -12.21 -7.98 -16.83
CA ASP A 64 -11.88 -6.56 -16.81
C ASP A 64 -11.52 -6.07 -15.39
N LEU A 65 -12.20 -6.59 -14.37
CA LEU A 65 -11.86 -6.31 -12.96
C LEU A 65 -10.46 -6.83 -12.60
N GLN A 66 -10.11 -8.02 -13.08
CA GLN A 66 -8.78 -8.59 -12.87
C GLN A 66 -7.70 -7.77 -13.57
N ASP A 67 -7.94 -7.33 -14.80
CA ASP A 67 -7.00 -6.47 -15.53
C ASP A 67 -6.78 -5.13 -14.81
N ARG A 68 -7.84 -4.51 -14.31
CA ARG A 68 -7.75 -3.28 -13.49
C ARG A 68 -7.00 -3.52 -12.17
N LEU A 69 -7.21 -4.66 -11.53
CA LEU A 69 -6.47 -5.05 -10.32
C LEU A 69 -4.98 -5.21 -10.61
N VAL A 70 -4.62 -5.90 -11.70
CA VAL A 70 -3.24 -6.12 -12.11
C VAL A 70 -2.56 -4.80 -12.48
N ASP A 71 -3.22 -3.93 -13.25
CA ASP A 71 -2.69 -2.60 -13.57
C ASP A 71 -2.46 -1.77 -12.29
N GLY A 72 -3.44 -1.77 -11.38
CA GLY A 72 -3.32 -1.11 -10.08
C GLY A 72 -2.11 -1.61 -9.27
N LEU A 73 -1.88 -2.93 -9.24
CA LEU A 73 -0.73 -3.53 -8.55
C LEU A 73 0.61 -3.13 -9.19
N ILE A 74 0.69 -3.10 -10.53
CA ILE A 74 1.89 -2.68 -11.26
C ILE A 74 2.21 -1.20 -10.96
N ARG A 75 1.19 -0.34 -10.97
CA ARG A 75 1.35 1.10 -10.65
C ARG A 75 1.78 1.30 -9.21
N LEU A 76 1.20 0.54 -8.29
CA LEU A 76 1.56 0.59 -6.88
C LEU A 76 3.01 0.15 -6.63
N GLU A 77 3.46 -0.94 -7.25
CA GLU A 77 4.87 -1.39 -7.18
C GLU A 77 5.81 -0.30 -7.67
N ARG A 78 5.54 0.27 -8.85
CA ARG A 78 6.38 1.34 -9.43
C ARG A 78 6.45 2.57 -8.55
N ALA A 79 5.32 3.01 -8.00
CA ALA A 79 5.23 4.19 -7.15
C ALA A 79 5.99 4.01 -5.83
N LEU A 80 5.97 2.81 -5.26
CA LEU A 80 6.58 2.53 -3.95
C LEU A 80 8.04 2.08 -4.03
N LYS A 81 8.47 1.45 -5.13
CA LYS A 81 9.82 0.87 -5.25
C LYS A 81 10.94 1.86 -4.96
N GLY A 82 10.87 3.07 -5.53
CA GLY A 82 11.86 4.12 -5.30
C GLY A 82 11.87 4.62 -3.85
N PRO A 83 10.73 5.12 -3.33
CA PRO A 83 10.61 5.56 -1.94
C PRO A 83 11.00 4.50 -0.90
N VAL A 84 10.57 3.24 -1.08
CA VAL A 84 10.95 2.13 -0.19
C VAL A 84 12.44 1.84 -0.27
N GLY A 85 13.05 1.89 -1.46
CA GLY A 85 14.51 1.74 -1.61
C GLY A 85 15.34 2.83 -0.93
N LYS A 86 14.75 3.99 -0.62
CA LYS A 86 15.40 5.06 0.17
C LYS A 86 15.30 4.84 1.68
N LEU A 87 14.40 3.96 2.13
CA LEU A 87 14.32 3.58 3.52
C LEU A 87 15.51 2.66 3.81
N SER A 88 16.51 3.18 4.51
CA SER A 88 17.58 2.35 5.06
C SER A 88 17.00 1.56 6.24
N LEU A 89 16.53 0.35 5.96
CA LEU A 89 16.07 -0.63 6.97
C LEU A 89 17.22 -1.54 7.40
#